data_AF-A0A5J4VYE0-F1
#
_entry.id   AF-A0A5J4VYE0-F1
#
_cell.length_a   1.000
_cell.length_b   1.000
_cell.length_c   1.000
_cell.angle_alpha   90.00
_cell.angle_beta   90.00
_cell.angle_gamma   90.00
#
_symmetry.space_group_name_H-M   'P 1'
#
loop_
_entity.id
_entity.type
_entity.pdbx_description
1 polymer ?
#
loop_
_entity_poly.entity_id
_entity_poly.type
_entity_poly.pdbx_seq_one_letter_code
_entity_poly.pdbx_strand_id
1 'polypeptide(L)'
;MNEDEIQTALSYSPLKSFINDEMICIVEASFLQELQTGNSRKIDNSSLINEDTGRIKDSLKTGDDFGVVSQKQWDSLINLYGGGPKLEGIVYVNNSV
;
A
#
# COMPACT_ATOMS: atom_id res chain seq x y z
N MET A 1 -18.24 -10.23 6.97
CA MET A 1 -17.32 -9.33 6.27
C MET A 1 -18.22 -8.39 5.48
N ASN A 2 -18.36 -7.14 5.91
CA ASN A 2 -19.25 -6.20 5.23
C ASN A 2 -18.51 -5.62 4.03
N GLU A 3 -19.14 -5.66 2.85
CA GLU A 3 -18.61 -5.07 1.61
C GLU A 3 -18.23 -3.58 1.80
N ASP A 4 -18.90 -2.89 2.73
CA ASP A 4 -18.65 -1.48 3.08
C ASP A 4 -17.24 -1.23 3.65
N GLU A 5 -16.67 -2.16 4.42
CA GLU A 5 -15.33 -1.98 5.01
C GLU A 5 -14.24 -2.18 3.94
N ILE A 6 -14.48 -3.11 3.01
CA ILE A 6 -13.61 -3.38 1.86
C ILE A 6 -13.66 -2.20 0.88
N GLN A 7 -14.85 -1.69 0.57
CA GLN A 7 -15.03 -0.50 -0.25
C GLN A 7 -14.44 0.75 0.41
N THR A 8 -14.52 0.90 1.74
CA THR A 8 -13.86 2.01 2.44
C THR A 8 -12.34 1.91 2.31
N ALA A 9 -11.75 0.72 2.42
CA ALA A 9 -10.30 0.54 2.28
C ALA A 9 -9.81 0.81 0.83
N LEU A 10 -10.60 0.43 -0.17
CA LEU A 10 -10.27 0.50 -1.61
C LEU A 10 -10.67 1.82 -2.29
N SER A 11 -11.73 2.50 -1.82
CA SER A 11 -12.18 3.80 -2.34
C SER A 11 -11.17 4.92 -2.09
N TYR A 12 -10.27 4.74 -1.13
CA TYR A 12 -9.06 5.52 -1.00
C TYR A 12 -7.97 4.97 -1.93
N SER A 13 -8.22 5.09 -3.24
CA SER A 13 -7.24 4.82 -4.29
C SER A 13 -5.94 5.61 -4.06
N PRO A 14 -4.78 5.15 -4.60
CA PRO A 14 -3.42 5.62 -4.31
C PRO A 14 -3.08 7.02 -4.86
N LEU A 15 -4.10 7.82 -5.16
CA LEU A 15 -4.02 9.19 -5.68
C LEU A 15 -4.91 10.15 -4.89
N LYS A 16 -5.27 9.81 -3.65
CA LYS A 16 -5.69 10.84 -2.70
C LYS A 16 -4.54 11.85 -2.66
N SER A 17 -4.82 13.14 -2.83
CA SER A 17 -3.79 14.19 -2.74
C SER A 17 -3.03 14.03 -1.43
N PHE A 18 -1.87 13.38 -1.49
CA PHE A 18 -1.02 13.22 -0.33
C PHE A 18 -0.51 14.59 0.05
N ILE A 19 -0.49 14.85 1.35
CA ILE A 19 0.03 16.10 1.86
C ILE A 19 1.55 15.94 1.96
N ASN A 20 2.30 17.03 1.72
CA ASN A 20 3.73 17.00 1.98
C ASN A 20 4.01 16.58 3.42
N ASP A 21 5.03 15.76 3.61
CA ASP A 21 5.43 15.17 4.89
C ASP A 21 4.42 14.17 5.48
N GLU A 22 3.44 13.68 4.69
CA GLU A 22 2.51 12.64 5.12
C GLU A 22 3.21 11.25 5.16
N MET A 23 3.00 10.53 6.26
CA MET A 23 3.44 9.14 6.38
C MET A 23 2.50 8.21 5.60
N ILE A 24 3.09 7.42 4.71
CA ILE A 24 2.40 6.45 3.89
C ILE A 24 2.98 5.05 4.11
N CYS A 25 2.17 4.05 3.76
CA CYS A 25 2.56 2.65 3.71
C CYS A 25 2.41 2.13 2.28
N ILE A 26 3.31 1.22 1.92
CA ILE A 26 3.34 0.57 0.60
C ILE A 26 2.70 -0.81 0.73
N VAL A 27 1.89 -1.16 -0.27
CA VAL A 27 1.18 -2.44 -0.36
C VAL A 27 1.35 -2.99 -1.78
N GLU A 28 1.66 -4.27 -1.91
CA GLU A 28 1.74 -4.95 -3.20
C GLU A 28 0.45 -4.75 -4.04
N ALA A 29 0.60 -4.40 -5.32
CA ALA A 29 -0.54 -4.08 -6.18
C ALA A 29 -1.47 -5.29 -6.40
N SER A 30 -0.92 -6.49 -6.51
CA SER A 30 -1.70 -7.72 -6.69
C SER A 30 -2.64 -7.98 -5.50
N PHE A 31 -2.19 -7.73 -4.26
CA PHE A 31 -3.06 -7.80 -3.08
C PHE A 31 -4.24 -6.81 -3.20
N LEU A 32 -3.97 -5.57 -3.61
CA LEU A 32 -5.03 -4.55 -3.78
C LEU A 32 -6.03 -4.94 -4.88
N GLN A 33 -5.56 -5.55 -5.97
CA GLN A 33 -6.42 -6.06 -7.04
C GLN A 33 -7.27 -7.24 -6.57
N GLU A 34 -6.67 -8.18 -5.83
CA GLU A 34 -7.37 -9.33 -5.28
C GLU A 34 -8.49 -8.90 -4.32
N LEU A 35 -8.24 -7.90 -3.47
CA LEU A 35 -9.26 -7.31 -2.60
C LEU A 35 -10.45 -6.77 -3.38
N GLN A 36 -10.24 -6.14 -4.53
CA GLN A 36 -11.32 -5.65 -5.40
C GLN A 36 -12.17 -6.78 -5.97
N THR A 37 -11.56 -7.96 -6.17
CA THR A 37 -12.25 -9.16 -6.65
C THR A 37 -12.90 -10.00 -5.53
N GLY A 38 -12.81 -9.54 -4.28
CA GLY A 38 -13.36 -10.25 -3.12
C GLY A 38 -12.50 -11.41 -2.61
N ASN A 39 -11.27 -11.55 -3.13
CA ASN A 39 -10.31 -12.53 -2.63
C ASN A 39 -9.61 -12.00 -1.37
N SER A 40 -9.41 -12.87 -0.39
CA SER A 40 -8.71 -12.55 0.85
C SER A 40 -7.46 -13.40 1.00
N ARG A 41 -6.30 -12.73 0.98
CA ARG A 41 -5.02 -13.32 1.40
C ARG A 41 -4.35 -12.42 2.41
N LYS A 42 -3.27 -12.91 3.02
CA LYS A 42 -2.40 -12.08 3.85
C LYS A 42 -1.65 -11.09 2.96
N ILE A 43 -1.37 -9.90 3.48
CA ILE A 43 -0.51 -8.93 2.82
C ILE A 43 0.89 -9.53 2.71
N ASP A 44 1.48 -9.49 1.51
CA ASP A 44 2.86 -9.90 1.28
C ASP A 44 3.57 -8.84 0.45
N ASN A 45 4.49 -8.12 1.08
CA ASN A 45 5.29 -7.08 0.43
C ASN A 45 6.71 -7.54 0.10
N SER A 46 7.04 -8.82 0.30
CA SER A 46 8.40 -9.33 0.12
C SER A 46 8.89 -9.16 -1.32
N SER A 47 7.99 -9.26 -2.31
CA SER A 47 8.28 -9.07 -3.73
C SER A 47 8.80 -7.65 -4.06
N LEU A 48 8.54 -6.67 -3.20
CA LEU A 48 8.96 -5.27 -3.37
C LEU A 48 10.36 -5.01 -2.80
N ILE A 49 10.92 -5.96 -2.05
CA ILE A 49 12.18 -5.80 -1.33
C ILE A 49 13.29 -6.49 -2.12
N ASN A 50 14.42 -5.82 -2.22
CA ASN A 50 15.67 -6.41 -2.65
C ASN A 50 16.27 -7.19 -1.46
N GLU A 51 16.37 -8.52 -1.60
CA GLU A 51 16.80 -9.42 -0.53
C GLU A 51 18.23 -9.14 -0.04
N ASP A 52 19.13 -8.72 -0.94
CA ASP A 52 20.53 -8.46 -0.61
C ASP A 52 20.72 -7.21 0.26
N THR A 53 19.82 -6.23 0.10
CA THR A 53 19.94 -4.91 0.73
C THR A 53 18.88 -4.67 1.81
N GLY A 54 17.81 -5.46 1.82
CA GLY A 54 16.62 -5.22 2.65
C GLY A 54 15.88 -3.92 2.30
N ARG A 55 16.21 -3.29 1.16
CA ARG A 55 15.59 -2.03 0.70
C ARG A 55 14.54 -2.30 -0.36
N ILE A 56 13.64 -1.35 -0.55
CA ILE A 56 12.68 -1.36 -1.64
C ILE A 56 13.43 -1.32 -2.99
N LYS A 57 12.95 -2.07 -3.98
CA LYS A 57 13.55 -2.11 -5.34
C LYS A 57 13.44 -0.74 -6.03
N ASP A 58 14.50 -0.33 -6.73
CA ASP A 58 14.62 1.01 -7.32
C ASP A 58 13.73 1.28 -8.55
N SER A 59 13.17 0.24 -9.18
CA SER A 59 12.43 0.35 -10.45
C SER A 59 10.95 -0.03 -10.34
N LEU A 60 10.37 0.09 -9.15
CA LEU A 60 8.96 -0.17 -8.92
C LEU A 60 8.10 1.00 -9.40
N LYS A 61 6.93 0.67 -9.94
CA LYS A 61 5.93 1.61 -10.41
C LYS A 61 4.68 1.55 -9.55
N THR A 62 4.24 2.71 -9.08
CA THR A 62 2.95 2.85 -8.42
C THR A 62 1.82 2.47 -9.38
N GLY A 63 0.85 1.70 -8.92
CA GLY A 63 -0.28 1.19 -9.70
C GLY A 63 -0.03 -0.17 -10.33
N ASP A 64 1.17 -0.40 -10.86
CA ASP A 64 1.55 -1.67 -11.49
C ASP A 64 2.14 -2.66 -10.47
N ASP A 65 3.14 -2.21 -9.69
CA ASP A 65 3.87 -3.06 -8.75
C ASP A 65 3.36 -2.88 -7.31
N PHE A 66 3.02 -1.64 -6.93
CA PHE A 66 2.55 -1.31 -5.59
C PHE A 66 1.51 -0.20 -5.57
N GLY A 67 0.68 -0.18 -4.52
CA GLY A 67 -0.12 0.96 -4.13
C GLY A 67 0.40 1.60 -2.85
N VAL A 68 -0.06 2.83 -2.62
CA VAL A 68 0.23 3.60 -1.41
C VAL A 68 -1.05 3.85 -0.64
N VAL A 69 -0.98 3.68 0.67
CA VAL A 69 -2.10 3.89 1.59
C VAL A 69 -1.63 4.72 2.79
N SER A 70 -2.53 5.44 3.44
CA SER A 70 -2.21 6.12 4.69
C SER A 70 -1.90 5.11 5.82
N GLN A 71 -1.21 5.55 6.87
CA GLN A 71 -0.95 4.74 8.06
C GLN A 71 -2.23 4.11 8.62
N LYS A 72 -3.32 4.88 8.72
CA LYS A 72 -4.61 4.40 9.23
C LYS A 72 -5.17 3.25 8.39
N GLN A 73 -5.04 3.33 7.07
CA GLN A 73 -5.52 2.27 6.18
C GLN A 73 -4.64 1.02 6.30
N TRP A 74 -3.33 1.18 6.43
CA TRP A 74 -2.44 0.07 6.72
C TRP A 74 -2.86 -0.67 7.99
N ASP A 75 -3.13 0.07 9.07
CA ASP A 75 -3.55 -0.52 10.34
C ASP A 75 -4.86 -1.31 10.17
N SER A 76 -5.83 -0.77 9.43
CA SER A 76 -7.06 -1.51 9.09
C SER A 76 -6.77 -2.77 8.27
N LEU A 77 -5.94 -2.69 7.24
CA LEU A 77 -5.61 -3.83 6.38
C LEU A 77 -4.88 -4.93 7.17
N ILE A 78 -3.91 -4.59 8.01
CA ILE A 78 -3.21 -5.57 8.85
C ILE A 78 -4.11 -6.20 9.89
N ASN A 79 -5.03 -5.44 10.50
CA ASN A 79 -5.97 -6.01 11.45
C ASN A 79 -6.96 -7.01 10.80
N LEU A 80 -7.33 -6.77 9.53
CA LEU A 80 -8.26 -7.62 8.80
C LEU A 80 -7.59 -8.83 8.16
N TYR A 81 -6.43 -8.64 7.53
CA TYR A 81 -5.80 -9.65 6.68
C TYR A 81 -4.49 -10.19 7.26
N GLY A 82 -3.86 -9.47 8.18
CA GLY A 82 -2.51 -9.77 8.67
C GLY A 82 -1.45 -9.75 7.57
N GLY A 83 -0.26 -10.26 7.87
CA GLY A 83 0.85 -10.36 6.92
C GLY A 83 1.95 -9.33 7.16
N GLY A 84 2.62 -8.93 6.08
CA GLY A 84 3.76 -8.00 6.10
C GLY A 84 4.79 -8.31 5.02
N PRO A 85 6.00 -7.75 5.10
CA PRO A 85 6.43 -6.73 6.06
C PRO A 85 5.78 -5.36 5.82
N LYS A 86 5.73 -4.52 6.86
CA LYS A 86 5.34 -3.12 6.70
C LYS A 86 6.45 -2.36 5.98
N LEU A 87 6.09 -1.67 4.91
CA LEU A 87 6.96 -0.77 4.17
C LEU A 87 6.39 0.64 4.32
N GLU A 88 7.14 1.55 4.92
CA GLU A 88 6.70 2.91 5.21
C GLU A 88 7.60 3.96 4.55
N GLY A 89 7.01 5.09 4.22
CA GLY A 89 7.69 6.21 3.59
C GLY A 89 7.03 7.54 3.95
N ILE A 90 7.72 8.63 3.64
CA ILE A 90 7.21 9.99 3.78
C ILE A 90 7.02 10.56 2.37
N VAL A 91 5.87 11.19 2.13
CA VAL A 91 5.60 11.88 0.87
C VAL A 91 6.37 13.19 0.83
N TYR A 92 7.18 13.35 -0.20
CA TYR A 92 7.82 14.61 -0.54
C TYR A 92 7.21 15.15 -1.83
N VAL A 93 6.45 16.24 -1.73
CA VAL A 93 5.94 16.95 -2.89
C VAL A 93 7.07 17.79 -3.45
N ASN A 94 7.69 17.31 -4.52
CA ASN A 94 8.64 18.12 -5.28
C ASN A 94 7.88 19.21 -6.01
N ASN A 95 7.84 20.41 -5.41
CA ASN A 95 7.48 21.63 -6.12
C ASN A 95 8.61 21.97 -7.09
N SER A 96 8.65 21.31 -8.24
CA SER A 96 9.46 21.78 -9.37
C SER A 96 8.89 23.13 -9.82
N VAL A 97 9.61 24.19 -9.47
CA VAL A 97 9.41 25.56 -9.96
C VAL A 97 9.86 25.64 -11.41
#